data_AF-A0A7V3BIQ7-F1
#
_entry.id   AF-A0A7V3BIQ7-F1
#
_cell.length_a   1.000
_cell.length_b   1.000
_cell.length_c   1.000
_cell.angle_alpha   90.00
_cell.angle_beta   90.00
_cell.angle_gamma   90.00
#
_symmetry.space_group_name_H-M   'P 1'
#
loop_
_entity.id
_entity.type
_entity.pdbx_description
1 polymer ?
#
loop_
_entity_poly.entity_id
_entity_poly.type
_entity_poly.pdbx_seq_one_letter_code
_entity_poly.pdbx_strand_id
1 'polypeptide(L)'
;MARTSKGDNFITFWSHRARERRIGIYLRGSCDLVSIFFCQPLIHQRLRGTCCIVREGLASDSRSDLLLQTLQAFPQEWLEPVMARLKLPIHYFQPRFFEKSFAVEGDSGREEFPKTVICLSIASDVSRTVYRHRQHGFLVDPGEWWLKESTARVLGDLPTVMWFWENFVSIGKLSVEDFAANFTRVIALLKQNTAAQILVFNTLTDDSTHPTEPAQDERQTQMARRRVFNAKLEELSRQLGFHIVDVDRILKRAGLGMKGNAVDFPPEREDPTSHEAFRAIAHEAFRMMGDLGVFDGRST
;
A
#
# COMPACT_ATOMS: atom_id res chain seq x y z
N MET A 1 -1.31 21.18 -24.74
CA MET A 1 -1.72 20.86 -23.36
C MET A 1 -1.42 19.40 -23.10
N ALA A 2 -0.82 19.11 -21.95
CA ALA A 2 -0.64 17.75 -21.46
C ALA A 2 -2.01 17.06 -21.35
N ARG A 3 -2.16 15.88 -21.96
CA ARG A 3 -3.35 15.05 -21.75
C ARG A 3 -3.22 14.39 -20.37
N THR A 4 -4.33 14.29 -19.65
CA THR A 4 -4.43 13.54 -18.39
C THR A 4 -5.78 12.82 -18.38
N SER A 5 -5.78 11.55 -17.97
CA SER A 5 -6.97 10.73 -17.73
C SER A 5 -6.91 10.26 -16.28
N LYS A 6 -8.04 10.29 -15.58
CA LYS A 6 -8.12 10.02 -14.14
C LYS A 6 -9.29 9.10 -13.87
N GLY A 7 -9.02 8.01 -13.15
CA GLY A 7 -10.06 7.18 -12.52
C GLY A 7 -10.02 7.33 -11.00
N ASP A 8 -10.78 6.49 -10.30
CA ASP A 8 -10.91 6.54 -8.85
C ASP A 8 -9.59 6.24 -8.12
N ASN A 9 -8.75 5.40 -8.72
CA ASN A 9 -7.53 4.89 -8.11
C ASN A 9 -6.29 4.98 -9.02
N PHE A 10 -6.38 5.68 -10.14
CA PHE A 10 -5.25 5.87 -11.04
C PHE A 10 -5.25 7.24 -11.72
N ILE A 11 -4.07 7.64 -12.20
CA ILE A 11 -3.89 8.76 -13.10
C ILE A 11 -2.92 8.38 -14.21
N THR A 12 -3.33 8.66 -15.45
CA THR A 12 -2.51 8.46 -16.64
C THR A 12 -2.26 9.81 -17.29
N PHE A 13 -1.01 10.10 -17.62
CA PHE A 13 -0.63 11.36 -18.25
C PHE A 13 0.48 11.17 -19.27
N TRP A 14 0.47 12.02 -20.30
CA TRP A 14 1.32 11.90 -21.48
C TRP A 14 2.21 13.12 -21.63
N SER A 15 3.46 12.89 -22.00
CA SER A 15 4.35 13.94 -22.50
C SER A 15 4.09 14.19 -24.00
N HIS A 16 4.44 15.39 -24.48
CA HIS A 16 4.35 15.72 -25.91
C HIS A 16 5.39 15.00 -26.78
N ARG A 17 6.40 14.33 -26.19
CA ARG A 17 7.55 13.76 -26.91
C ARG A 17 7.68 12.26 -26.61
N ALA A 18 7.60 11.44 -27.66
CA ALA A 18 7.64 9.98 -27.68
C ALA A 18 6.39 9.29 -27.08
N ARG A 19 5.62 8.59 -27.92
CA ARG A 19 4.41 7.83 -27.51
C ARG A 19 4.71 6.40 -27.04
N GLU A 20 5.93 5.90 -27.24
CA GLU A 20 6.20 4.46 -27.11
C GLU A 20 6.63 4.04 -25.70
N ARG A 21 7.33 4.89 -24.96
CA ARG A 21 7.77 4.54 -23.59
C ARG A 21 6.60 4.62 -22.62
N ARG A 22 6.36 3.53 -21.90
CA ARG A 22 5.34 3.44 -20.84
C ARG A 22 6.01 3.22 -19.48
N ILE A 23 5.68 4.07 -18.51
CA ILE A 23 6.11 3.96 -17.12
C ILE A 23 4.88 3.62 -16.29
N GLY A 24 4.93 2.52 -15.54
CA GLY A 24 3.90 2.18 -14.56
C GLY A 24 4.44 2.27 -13.14
N ILE A 25 3.81 3.11 -12.31
CA ILE A 25 4.08 3.24 -10.88
C ILE A 25 2.93 2.58 -10.14
N TYR A 26 3.20 1.44 -9.51
CA TYR A 26 2.20 0.60 -8.87
C TYR A 26 2.27 0.73 -7.35
N LEU A 27 1.17 1.10 -6.72
CA LEU A 27 1.09 1.35 -5.29
C LEU A 27 0.24 0.27 -4.60
N ARG A 28 0.79 -0.37 -3.56
CA ARG A 28 0.08 -1.36 -2.73
C ARG A 28 0.33 -1.10 -1.25
N GLY A 29 -0.70 -0.73 -0.50
CA GLY A 29 -0.59 -0.52 0.94
C GLY A 29 -1.38 0.64 1.52
N SER A 30 -0.79 1.28 2.51
CA SER A 30 -1.44 2.29 3.35
C SER A 30 -1.65 3.64 2.65
N CYS A 31 -2.34 4.53 3.36
CA CYS A 31 -2.76 5.86 2.89
C CYS A 31 -1.60 6.81 2.56
N ASP A 32 -0.45 6.66 3.20
CA ASP A 32 0.78 7.41 2.91
C ASP A 32 1.24 7.23 1.46
N LEU A 33 0.97 6.09 0.81
CA LEU A 33 1.28 5.87 -0.61
C LEU A 33 0.50 6.80 -1.55
N VAL A 34 -0.63 7.36 -1.10
CA VAL A 34 -1.39 8.35 -1.89
C VAL A 34 -0.54 9.59 -2.17
N SER A 35 0.45 9.87 -1.33
CA SER A 35 1.43 10.95 -1.59
C SER A 35 2.13 10.80 -2.94
N ILE A 36 2.30 9.60 -3.48
CA ILE A 36 2.93 9.39 -4.80
C ILE A 36 2.13 10.04 -5.95
N PHE A 37 0.82 10.22 -5.82
CA PHE A 37 0.05 10.98 -6.82
C PHE A 37 0.50 12.44 -6.93
N PHE A 38 1.05 13.03 -5.86
CA PHE A 38 1.63 14.38 -5.87
C PHE A 38 2.94 14.46 -6.64
N CYS A 39 3.54 13.33 -7.05
CA CYS A 39 4.67 13.33 -7.97
C CYS A 39 4.28 13.75 -9.39
N GLN A 40 2.99 13.74 -9.76
CA GLN A 40 2.55 13.98 -11.15
C GLN A 40 3.18 15.23 -11.78
N PRO A 41 3.16 16.44 -11.17
CA PRO A 41 3.74 17.63 -11.79
C PRO A 41 5.27 17.51 -11.97
N LEU A 42 5.96 16.86 -11.03
CA LEU A 42 7.40 16.65 -11.08
C LEU A 42 7.78 15.64 -12.17
N ILE A 43 7.04 14.53 -12.26
CA ILE A 43 7.20 13.52 -13.31
C ILE A 43 6.94 14.15 -14.67
N HIS A 44 5.90 14.96 -14.80
CA HIS A 44 5.52 15.58 -16.07
C HIS A 44 6.66 16.41 -16.68
N GLN A 45 7.49 17.07 -15.85
CA GLN A 45 8.63 17.87 -16.31
C GLN A 45 9.77 17.03 -16.91
N ARG A 46 9.90 15.75 -16.52
CA ARG A 46 10.96 14.84 -16.98
C ARG A 46 10.47 13.73 -17.91
N LEU A 47 9.16 13.52 -17.99
CA LEU A 47 8.56 12.42 -18.73
C LEU A 47 8.84 12.53 -20.24
N ARG A 48 9.28 11.41 -20.83
CA ARG A 48 9.38 11.17 -22.27
C ARG A 48 8.64 9.88 -22.58
N GLY A 49 7.34 9.97 -22.81
CA GLY A 49 6.43 8.82 -22.80
C GLY A 49 5.07 9.08 -22.19
N THR A 50 4.46 7.99 -21.76
CA THR A 50 3.25 7.92 -20.94
C THR A 50 3.61 7.39 -19.56
N CYS A 51 3.01 7.96 -18.52
CA CYS A 51 3.13 7.46 -17.16
C CYS A 51 1.73 7.16 -16.61
N CYS A 52 1.59 6.03 -15.92
CA CYS A 52 0.42 5.70 -15.12
C CYS A 52 0.84 5.48 -13.67
N ILE A 53 0.17 6.14 -12.73
CA ILE A 53 0.26 5.85 -11.30
C ILE A 53 -1.05 5.18 -10.92
N VAL A 54 -0.99 3.97 -10.36
CA VAL A 54 -2.17 3.23 -9.90
C VAL A 54 -2.01 2.81 -8.45
N ARG A 55 -3.09 2.93 -7.67
CA ARG A 55 -3.20 2.33 -6.36
C ARG A 55 -4.16 1.15 -6.43
N GLU A 56 -3.67 -0.05 -6.17
CA GLU A 56 -4.52 -1.23 -6.18
C GLU A 56 -4.77 -1.76 -4.79
N GLY A 57 -6.05 -2.02 -4.48
CA GLY A 57 -6.46 -2.65 -3.24
C GLY A 57 -6.66 -1.68 -2.10
N LEU A 58 -6.87 -2.24 -0.91
CA LEU A 58 -7.08 -1.54 0.35
C LEU A 58 -5.83 -1.65 1.22
N ALA A 59 -5.70 -0.82 2.26
CA ALA A 59 -4.61 -1.04 3.22
C ALA A 59 -4.67 -2.47 3.82
N SER A 60 -5.87 -3.04 3.97
CA SER A 60 -6.11 -4.41 4.47
C SER A 60 -5.38 -5.50 3.70
N ASP A 61 -5.19 -5.35 2.40
CA ASP A 61 -4.78 -6.43 1.51
C ASP A 61 -3.28 -6.40 1.16
N SER A 62 -2.51 -5.66 1.96
CA SER A 62 -1.08 -5.41 1.74
C SER A 62 -0.16 -6.03 2.78
N ARG A 63 -0.71 -6.75 3.77
CA ARG A 63 0.10 -7.54 4.70
C ARG A 63 0.86 -8.62 3.92
N SER A 64 2.13 -8.82 4.22
CA SER A 64 3.04 -9.67 3.45
C SER A 64 2.56 -11.12 3.32
N ASP A 65 1.97 -11.70 4.36
CA ASP A 65 1.36 -13.04 4.32
C ASP A 65 0.08 -13.09 3.46
N LEU A 66 -0.75 -12.06 3.48
CA LEU A 66 -1.91 -11.94 2.57
C LEU A 66 -1.46 -11.81 1.11
N LEU A 67 -0.41 -11.04 0.83
CA LEU A 67 0.17 -10.95 -0.51
C LEU A 67 0.67 -12.32 -0.97
N LEU A 68 1.46 -13.01 -0.16
CA LEU A 68 1.98 -14.35 -0.51
C LEU A 68 0.87 -15.40 -0.70
N GLN A 69 -0.23 -15.28 0.03
CA GLN A 69 -1.37 -16.18 -0.13
C GLN A 69 -1.97 -16.13 -1.53
N THR A 70 -1.92 -14.99 -2.23
CA THR A 70 -2.48 -14.87 -3.58
C THR A 70 -1.82 -15.80 -4.62
N LEU A 71 -0.67 -16.38 -4.27
CA LEU A 71 0.01 -17.40 -5.08
C LEU A 71 -0.56 -18.81 -4.89
N GLN A 72 -1.44 -19.00 -3.90
CA GLN A 72 -2.13 -20.26 -3.65
C GLN A 72 -3.46 -20.25 -4.40
N ALA A 73 -3.76 -21.36 -5.09
CA ALA A 73 -5.05 -21.55 -5.71
C ALA A 73 -6.05 -22.05 -4.66
N PHE A 74 -7.10 -21.27 -4.41
CA PHE A 74 -8.27 -21.72 -3.66
C PHE A 74 -9.45 -21.91 -4.62
N PRO A 75 -10.25 -22.99 -4.46
CA PRO A 75 -11.50 -23.16 -5.18
C PRO A 75 -12.43 -21.96 -5.03
N GLN A 76 -12.98 -21.49 -6.15
CA GLN A 76 -13.86 -20.31 -6.19
C GLN A 76 -15.11 -20.51 -5.32
N GLU A 77 -15.62 -21.74 -5.24
CA GLU A 77 -16.74 -22.13 -4.37
C GLU A 77 -16.48 -21.89 -2.88
N TRP A 78 -15.22 -21.87 -2.43
CA TRP A 78 -14.85 -21.53 -1.05
C TRP A 78 -14.72 -20.02 -0.86
N LEU A 79 -14.22 -19.32 -1.87
CA LEU A 79 -13.93 -17.89 -1.79
C LEU A 79 -15.16 -17.02 -2.00
N GLU A 80 -16.02 -17.34 -2.97
CA GLU A 80 -17.13 -16.51 -3.40
C GLU A 80 -18.10 -16.14 -2.27
N PRO A 81 -18.53 -17.08 -1.39
CA PRO A 81 -19.41 -16.72 -0.26
C PRO A 81 -18.75 -15.73 0.70
N VAL A 82 -17.44 -15.90 0.94
CA VAL A 82 -16.67 -15.02 1.83
C VAL A 82 -16.48 -13.66 1.19
N MET A 83 -16.06 -13.61 -0.07
CA MET A 83 -15.85 -12.35 -0.79
C MET A 83 -17.13 -11.53 -0.88
N ALA A 84 -18.27 -12.17 -1.18
CA ALA A 84 -19.57 -11.51 -1.23
C ALA A 84 -19.96 -10.95 0.15
N ARG A 85 -19.84 -11.76 1.21
CA ARG A 85 -20.29 -11.39 2.56
C ARG A 85 -19.39 -10.34 3.22
N LEU A 86 -18.09 -10.46 3.05
CA LEU A 86 -17.09 -9.50 3.53
C LEU A 86 -16.92 -8.28 2.60
N LYS A 87 -17.59 -8.28 1.44
CA LYS A 87 -17.43 -7.26 0.37
C LYS A 87 -15.96 -7.06 -0.04
N LEU A 88 -15.21 -8.17 -0.14
CA LEU A 88 -13.82 -8.12 -0.58
C LEU A 88 -13.75 -7.78 -2.07
N PRO A 89 -12.72 -7.04 -2.51
CA PRO A 89 -12.49 -6.79 -3.93
C PRO A 89 -12.42 -8.10 -4.73
N ILE A 90 -12.93 -8.12 -5.96
CA ILE A 90 -12.93 -9.31 -6.84
C ILE A 90 -11.54 -9.90 -7.08
N HIS A 91 -10.48 -9.09 -6.92
CA HIS A 91 -9.09 -9.50 -7.10
C HIS A 91 -8.35 -9.80 -5.79
N TYR A 92 -9.05 -9.90 -4.65
CA TYR A 92 -8.43 -10.05 -3.32
C TYR A 92 -7.47 -11.25 -3.22
N PHE A 93 -7.83 -12.37 -3.83
CA PHE A 93 -7.03 -13.61 -3.84
C PHE A 93 -6.18 -13.79 -5.10
N GLN A 94 -6.09 -12.76 -5.97
CA GLN A 94 -5.36 -12.87 -7.23
C GLN A 94 -3.94 -12.30 -7.12
N PRO A 95 -2.93 -12.92 -7.76
CA PRO A 95 -1.52 -12.55 -7.61
C PRO A 95 -1.11 -11.32 -8.42
N ARG A 96 -2.03 -10.36 -8.60
CA ARG A 96 -1.84 -9.16 -9.44
C ARG A 96 -0.63 -8.32 -9.03
N PHE A 97 -0.33 -8.31 -7.74
CA PHE A 97 0.84 -7.63 -7.20
C PHE A 97 2.17 -8.14 -7.81
N PHE A 98 2.24 -9.43 -8.13
CA PHE A 98 3.45 -10.09 -8.67
C PHE A 98 3.49 -10.15 -10.20
N GLU A 99 2.46 -9.65 -10.89
CA GLU A 99 2.44 -9.61 -12.36
C GLU A 99 3.43 -8.57 -12.92
N LYS A 100 3.88 -8.74 -14.15
CA LYS A 100 4.82 -7.82 -14.83
C LYS A 100 4.25 -6.45 -15.14
N SER A 101 2.95 -6.41 -15.40
CA SER A 101 2.23 -5.24 -15.87
C SER A 101 0.93 -5.09 -15.09
N PHE A 102 0.21 -4.02 -15.38
CA PHE A 102 -1.16 -3.81 -14.94
C PHE A 102 -1.91 -3.06 -16.04
N ALA A 103 -3.24 -3.11 -15.99
CA ALA A 103 -4.08 -2.38 -16.93
C ALA A 103 -5.04 -1.45 -16.20
N VAL A 104 -5.35 -0.32 -16.85
CA VAL A 104 -6.32 0.68 -16.41
C VAL A 104 -7.25 1.03 -17.58
N GLU A 105 -8.48 1.44 -17.27
CA GLU A 105 -9.43 1.89 -18.30
C GLU A 105 -9.13 3.35 -18.67
N GLY A 106 -8.56 3.60 -19.86
CA GLY A 106 -8.31 4.95 -20.36
C GLY A 106 -9.43 5.45 -21.30
N ASP A 107 -9.38 6.72 -21.70
CA ASP A 107 -10.43 7.30 -22.58
C ASP A 107 -10.51 6.63 -23.97
N SER A 108 -9.49 5.85 -24.35
CA SER A 108 -9.43 5.11 -25.62
C SER A 108 -9.53 3.59 -25.42
N GLY A 109 -10.01 3.17 -24.24
CA GLY A 109 -10.13 1.78 -23.82
C GLY A 109 -9.04 1.36 -22.84
N ARG A 110 -9.01 0.06 -22.55
CA ARG A 110 -8.06 -0.55 -21.62
C ARG A 110 -6.62 -0.36 -22.10
N GLU A 111 -5.79 0.25 -21.26
CA GLU A 111 -4.37 0.48 -21.50
C GLU A 111 -3.51 -0.31 -20.52
N GLU A 112 -2.45 -0.94 -21.03
CA GLU A 112 -1.49 -1.70 -20.24
C GLU A 112 -0.21 -0.91 -19.98
N PHE A 113 0.35 -1.08 -18.78
CA PHE A 113 1.59 -0.45 -18.33
C PHE A 113 2.50 -1.50 -17.67
N PRO A 114 3.80 -1.54 -18.01
CA PRO A 114 4.74 -2.34 -17.25
C PRO A 114 4.89 -1.76 -15.84
N LYS A 115 5.04 -2.62 -14.82
CA LYS A 115 5.45 -2.16 -13.49
C LYS A 115 6.92 -1.74 -13.55
N THR A 116 7.16 -0.44 -13.68
CA THR A 116 8.50 0.16 -13.68
C THR A 116 8.95 0.50 -12.26
N VAL A 117 8.00 0.93 -11.42
CA VAL A 117 8.21 1.17 -10.00
C VAL A 117 7.09 0.50 -9.23
N ILE A 118 7.45 -0.19 -8.15
CA ILE A 118 6.51 -0.77 -7.19
C ILE A 118 6.75 -0.08 -5.85
N CYS A 119 5.72 0.59 -5.33
CA CYS A 119 5.73 1.19 -4.01
C CYS A 119 4.87 0.34 -3.07
N LEU A 120 5.44 -0.06 -1.94
CA LEU A 120 4.73 -0.79 -0.90
C LEU A 120 4.95 -0.13 0.46
N SER A 121 3.99 -0.25 1.38
CA SER A 121 4.18 0.18 2.76
C SER A 121 4.08 -0.99 3.73
N ILE A 122 4.94 -1.01 4.75
CA ILE A 122 4.91 -2.04 5.80
C ILE A 122 3.84 -1.79 6.87
N ALA A 123 3.08 -0.69 6.80
CA ALA A 123 2.10 -0.33 7.83
C ALA A 123 1.15 -1.47 8.19
N SER A 124 0.73 -2.26 7.20
CA SER A 124 -0.16 -3.40 7.42
C SER A 124 0.52 -4.58 8.13
N ASP A 125 1.80 -4.83 7.87
CA ASP A 125 2.59 -5.81 8.62
C ASP A 125 2.74 -5.41 10.10
N VAL A 126 2.88 -4.10 10.35
CA VAL A 126 3.03 -3.60 11.73
C VAL A 126 1.71 -3.66 12.49
N SER A 127 0.60 -3.24 11.87
CA SER A 127 -0.59 -2.85 12.64
C SER A 127 -1.78 -3.80 12.53
N ARG A 128 -1.90 -4.54 11.42
CA ARG A 128 -3.16 -5.21 11.07
C ARG A 128 -3.25 -6.60 11.66
N THR A 129 -4.42 -6.90 12.20
CA THR A 129 -4.81 -8.25 12.61
C THR A 129 -5.42 -8.96 11.40
N VAL A 130 -5.01 -10.20 11.18
CA VAL A 130 -5.53 -11.06 10.11
C VAL A 130 -6.25 -12.24 10.72
N TYR A 131 -7.22 -12.78 9.97
CA TYR A 131 -8.08 -13.87 10.40
C TYR A 131 -7.95 -15.03 9.43
N ARG A 132 -7.91 -16.24 9.96
CA ARG A 132 -7.82 -17.49 9.20
C ARG A 132 -9.17 -18.17 9.15
N HIS A 133 -9.62 -18.56 7.97
CA HIS A 133 -10.80 -19.39 7.79
C HIS A 133 -10.56 -20.76 8.45
N ARG A 134 -11.44 -21.18 9.35
CA ARG A 134 -11.24 -22.38 10.18
C ARG A 134 -11.18 -23.65 9.34
N GLN A 135 -12.04 -23.76 8.32
CA GLN A 135 -12.13 -24.96 7.50
C GLN A 135 -11.12 -25.00 6.36
N HIS A 136 -10.83 -23.85 5.73
CA HIS A 136 -10.08 -23.79 4.47
C HIS A 136 -8.70 -23.12 4.60
N GLY A 137 -8.39 -22.54 5.76
CA GLY A 137 -7.05 -22.03 6.06
C GLY A 137 -6.64 -20.73 5.38
N PHE A 138 -7.42 -20.19 4.43
CA PHE A 138 -7.13 -18.90 3.82
C PHE A 138 -7.32 -17.75 4.81
N LEU A 139 -6.60 -16.66 4.56
CA LEU A 139 -6.48 -15.48 5.36
C LEU A 139 -7.33 -14.35 4.79
N VAL A 140 -7.96 -13.59 5.68
CA VAL A 140 -8.67 -12.36 5.36
C VAL A 140 -8.37 -11.29 6.40
N ASP A 141 -8.33 -10.06 5.93
CA ASP A 141 -8.46 -8.87 6.75
C ASP A 141 -9.73 -8.16 6.27
N PRO A 142 -10.83 -8.22 7.06
CA PRO A 142 -12.11 -7.64 6.64
C PRO A 142 -12.06 -6.10 6.59
N GLY A 143 -10.98 -5.45 7.01
CA GLY A 143 -10.89 -4.00 7.06
C GLY A 143 -11.24 -3.42 8.43
N GLU A 144 -10.84 -2.17 8.66
CA GLU A 144 -11.16 -1.43 9.89
C GLU A 144 -12.64 -1.03 9.97
N TRP A 145 -13.38 -1.05 8.85
CA TRP A 145 -14.80 -0.70 8.82
C TRP A 145 -15.70 -1.66 9.61
N TRP A 146 -15.23 -2.86 9.96
CA TRP A 146 -15.98 -3.78 10.84
C TRP A 146 -15.69 -3.60 12.32
N LEU A 147 -14.47 -3.16 12.64
CA LEU A 147 -13.96 -3.15 14.01
C LEU A 147 -14.02 -1.76 14.68
N LYS A 148 -14.16 -0.69 13.88
CA LYS A 148 -14.21 0.71 14.37
C LYS A 148 -15.52 1.43 14.08
N GLU A 149 -16.50 0.76 13.47
CA GLU A 149 -17.78 1.40 13.20
C GLU A 149 -18.66 1.51 14.44
N SER A 150 -19.60 2.47 14.41
CA SER A 150 -20.47 2.74 15.55
C SER A 150 -21.19 1.46 15.95
N THR A 151 -21.35 1.25 17.26
CA THR A 151 -22.04 0.08 17.81
C THR A 151 -23.39 -0.15 17.13
N ALA A 152 -24.09 0.91 16.75
CA ALA A 152 -25.35 0.84 16.01
C ALA A 152 -25.24 0.15 14.65
N ARG A 153 -24.16 0.35 13.88
CA ARG A 153 -23.96 -0.26 12.56
C ARG A 153 -23.46 -1.71 12.66
N VAL A 154 -22.62 -2.00 13.66
CA VAL A 154 -22.19 -3.38 13.97
C VAL A 154 -23.37 -4.22 14.48
N LEU A 155 -24.22 -3.65 15.35
CA LEU A 155 -25.46 -4.29 15.80
C LEU A 155 -26.49 -4.44 14.67
N GLY A 156 -26.41 -3.61 13.63
CA GLY A 156 -27.26 -3.69 12.44
C GLY A 156 -26.97 -4.88 11.51
N ASP A 157 -25.81 -5.55 11.66
CA ASP A 157 -25.43 -6.74 10.88
C ASP A 157 -24.85 -7.85 11.78
N LEU A 158 -25.50 -8.08 12.92
CA LEU A 158 -25.17 -9.18 13.84
C LEU A 158 -25.05 -10.55 13.15
N PRO A 159 -25.90 -10.93 12.17
CA PRO A 159 -25.77 -12.23 11.50
C PRO A 159 -24.42 -12.39 10.79
N THR A 160 -23.90 -11.33 10.17
CA THR A 160 -22.59 -11.38 9.51
C THR A 160 -21.44 -11.43 10.51
N VAL A 161 -21.54 -10.68 11.61
CA VAL A 161 -20.56 -10.73 12.70
C VAL A 161 -20.49 -12.13 13.33
N MET A 162 -21.64 -12.74 13.65
CA MET A 162 -21.70 -14.10 14.20
C MET A 162 -21.10 -15.11 13.23
N TRP A 163 -21.54 -15.08 11.97
CA TRP A 163 -20.99 -15.94 10.92
C TRP A 163 -19.46 -15.79 10.81
N PHE A 164 -18.93 -14.57 10.91
CA PHE A 164 -17.48 -14.34 10.84
C PHE A 164 -16.75 -15.03 11.99
N TRP A 165 -17.22 -14.88 13.23
CA TRP A 165 -16.58 -15.52 14.38
C TRP A 165 -16.71 -17.05 14.41
N GLU A 166 -17.81 -17.56 13.86
CA GLU A 166 -18.01 -19.00 13.64
C GLU A 166 -17.03 -19.56 12.60
N ASN A 167 -16.73 -18.81 11.53
CA ASN A 167 -15.94 -19.30 10.40
C ASN A 167 -14.46 -18.89 10.44
N PHE A 168 -14.09 -17.90 11.24
CA PHE A 168 -12.74 -17.37 11.30
C PHE A 168 -12.17 -17.38 12.72
N VAL A 169 -10.83 -17.44 12.78
CA VAL A 169 -10.06 -17.27 14.00
C VAL A 169 -8.98 -16.21 13.78
N SER A 170 -8.81 -15.31 14.74
CA SER A 170 -7.72 -14.32 14.69
C SER A 170 -6.38 -15.03 14.77
N ILE A 171 -5.46 -14.68 13.87
CA ILE A 171 -4.04 -15.07 13.95
C ILE A 171 -3.18 -13.93 14.49
N GLY A 172 -3.81 -12.85 14.96
CA GLY A 172 -3.12 -11.69 15.53
C GLY A 172 -2.35 -10.86 14.51
N LYS A 173 -1.45 -10.01 15.03
CA LYS A 173 -0.48 -9.22 14.25
C LYS A 173 0.75 -10.08 13.96
N LEU A 174 1.47 -9.81 12.87
CA LEU A 174 2.70 -10.55 12.55
C LEU A 174 3.75 -10.45 13.67
N SER A 175 4.56 -11.47 13.87
CA SER A 175 5.83 -11.29 14.58
C SER A 175 6.82 -10.54 13.66
N VAL A 176 7.93 -10.04 14.21
CA VAL A 176 8.98 -9.38 13.40
C VAL A 176 9.69 -10.42 12.54
N GLU A 177 9.80 -11.65 13.05
CA GLU A 177 10.38 -12.81 12.40
C GLU A 177 9.53 -13.25 11.21
N ASP A 178 8.21 -13.38 11.39
CA ASP A 178 7.27 -13.71 10.30
C ASP A 178 7.26 -12.60 9.25
N PHE A 179 7.26 -11.34 9.69
CA PHE A 179 7.43 -10.22 8.77
C PHE A 179 8.71 -10.36 7.95
N ALA A 180 9.85 -10.61 8.58
CA ALA A 180 11.11 -10.73 7.87
C ALA A 180 11.10 -11.89 6.86
N ALA A 181 10.57 -13.05 7.24
CA ALA A 181 10.45 -14.21 6.37
C ALA A 181 9.52 -13.94 5.17
N ASN A 182 8.32 -13.43 5.45
CA ASN A 182 7.32 -13.16 4.43
C ASN A 182 7.77 -12.03 3.49
N PHE A 183 8.26 -10.93 4.04
CA PHE A 183 8.70 -9.77 3.27
C PHE A 183 9.90 -10.11 2.38
N THR A 184 10.84 -10.93 2.88
CA THR A 184 11.95 -11.45 2.06
C THR A 184 11.43 -12.18 0.83
N ARG A 185 10.44 -13.06 1.01
CA ARG A 185 9.82 -13.80 -0.08
C ARG A 185 9.07 -12.88 -1.05
N VAL A 186 8.33 -11.89 -0.54
CA VAL A 186 7.65 -10.87 -1.35
C VAL A 186 8.64 -10.14 -2.25
N ILE A 187 9.73 -9.60 -1.69
CA ILE A 187 10.73 -8.87 -2.46
C ILE A 187 11.42 -9.78 -3.49
N ALA A 188 11.76 -11.01 -3.11
CA ALA A 188 12.37 -11.96 -4.03
C ALA A 188 11.46 -12.27 -5.23
N LEU A 189 10.17 -12.49 -5.00
CA LEU A 189 9.19 -12.74 -6.06
C LEU A 189 8.99 -11.52 -6.97
N LEU A 190 8.92 -10.31 -6.41
CA LEU A 190 8.84 -9.08 -7.20
C LEU A 190 10.05 -8.93 -8.12
N LYS A 191 11.26 -9.19 -7.61
CA LYS A 191 12.50 -9.13 -8.40
C LYS A 191 12.60 -10.23 -9.46
N GLN A 192 12.05 -11.41 -9.19
CA GLN A 192 12.02 -12.50 -10.15
C GLN A 192 11.02 -12.24 -11.28
N ASN A 193 9.85 -11.69 -10.94
CA ASN A 193 8.77 -11.53 -11.89
C ASN A 193 8.78 -10.19 -12.62
N THR A 194 9.39 -9.15 -12.05
CA THR A 194 9.36 -7.79 -12.59
C THR A 194 10.77 -7.21 -12.70
N ALA A 195 10.98 -6.28 -13.63
CA ALA A 195 12.18 -5.45 -13.69
C ALA A 195 12.00 -4.14 -12.89
N ALA A 196 11.01 -4.08 -12.00
CA ALA A 196 10.63 -2.85 -11.32
C ALA A 196 11.66 -2.43 -10.28
N GLN A 197 11.82 -1.12 -10.14
CA GLN A 197 12.44 -0.54 -8.95
C GLN A 197 11.47 -0.66 -7.77
N ILE A 198 11.96 -1.09 -6.61
CA ILE A 198 11.11 -1.32 -5.43
C ILE A 198 11.38 -0.23 -4.39
N LEU A 199 10.34 0.54 -4.08
CA LEU A 199 10.32 1.54 -3.01
C LEU A 199 9.44 1.03 -1.87
N VAL A 200 9.97 1.02 -0.65
CA VAL A 200 9.24 0.57 0.54
C VAL A 200 9.11 1.71 1.54
N PHE A 201 7.88 2.00 1.93
CA PHE A 201 7.53 3.05 2.89
C PHE A 201 7.56 2.45 4.28
N ASN A 202 8.32 3.08 5.17
CA ASN A 202 8.34 2.71 6.59
C ASN A 202 7.13 3.32 7.33
N THR A 203 6.99 2.99 8.62
CA THR A 203 5.92 3.57 9.45
C THR A 203 6.41 4.77 10.26
N LEU A 204 5.53 5.75 10.48
CA LEU A 204 5.77 6.84 11.41
C LEU A 204 5.91 6.32 12.84
N THR A 205 6.98 6.68 13.53
CA THR A 205 7.22 6.29 14.93
C THR A 205 6.69 7.30 15.94
N ASP A 206 6.21 8.44 15.46
CA ASP A 206 5.69 9.55 16.25
C ASP A 206 4.17 9.54 16.31
N ASP A 207 3.61 9.99 17.43
CA ASP A 207 2.18 10.08 17.70
C ASP A 207 1.96 11.44 18.35
N SER A 208 1.39 12.36 17.60
CA SER A 208 0.79 13.50 18.27
C SER A 208 -0.61 13.12 18.77
N THR A 209 -0.98 13.84 19.81
CA THR A 209 -2.22 13.76 20.53
C THR A 209 -3.44 14.04 19.65
N HIS A 210 -4.30 13.04 19.44
CA HIS A 210 -5.74 13.25 19.19
C HIS A 210 -6.54 12.85 20.44
N PRO A 211 -7.74 13.41 20.69
CA PRO A 211 -8.42 13.31 22.01
C PRO A 211 -9.09 11.96 22.30
N THR A 212 -9.17 11.07 21.32
CA THR A 212 -9.81 9.74 21.44
C THR A 212 -8.73 8.67 21.48
N GLU A 213 -8.04 8.56 22.61
CA GLU A 213 -6.88 7.68 22.66
C GLU A 213 -7.13 6.36 23.40
N PRO A 214 -6.50 5.26 22.93
CA PRO A 214 -6.27 4.08 23.75
C PRO A 214 -5.40 4.41 24.97
N ALA A 215 -5.42 3.53 25.98
CA ALA A 215 -4.64 3.68 27.21
C ALA A 215 -3.14 3.86 26.91
N GLN A 216 -2.43 4.63 27.76
CA GLN A 216 -1.03 5.01 27.58
C GLN A 216 -0.08 3.82 27.30
N ASP A 217 -0.36 2.66 27.90
CA ASP A 217 0.43 1.43 27.72
C ASP A 217 0.29 0.80 26.33
N GLU A 218 -0.91 0.86 25.72
CA GLU A 218 -1.14 0.35 24.37
C GLU A 218 -0.38 1.18 23.33
N ARG A 219 -0.26 2.50 23.57
CA ARG A 219 0.51 3.40 22.72
C ARG A 219 1.99 3.15 22.77
N GLN A 220 2.56 3.02 23.97
CA GLN A 220 3.97 2.69 24.13
C GLN A 220 4.32 1.35 23.45
N THR A 221 3.42 0.37 23.56
CA THR A 221 3.55 -0.94 22.89
C THR A 221 3.54 -0.81 21.37
N GLN A 222 2.64 0.00 20.80
CA GLN A 222 2.59 0.20 19.35
C GLN A 222 3.81 0.95 18.81
N MET A 223 4.31 1.96 19.54
CA MET A 223 5.52 2.69 19.17
C MET A 223 6.76 1.79 19.18
N ALA A 224 6.94 1.01 20.25
CA ALA A 224 8.02 0.05 20.34
C ALA A 224 7.99 -0.92 19.14
N ARG A 225 6.79 -1.41 18.80
CA ARG A 225 6.60 -2.28 17.65
C ARG A 225 6.96 -1.61 16.31
N ARG A 226 6.50 -0.38 16.05
CA ARG A 226 6.86 0.37 14.83
C ARG A 226 8.38 0.53 14.69
N ARG A 227 9.08 0.84 15.79
CA ARG A 227 10.55 0.96 15.82
C ARG A 227 11.24 -0.36 15.47
N VAL A 228 10.82 -1.47 16.06
CA VAL A 228 11.42 -2.78 15.78
C VAL A 228 11.20 -3.20 14.32
N PHE A 229 10.00 -2.97 13.77
CA PHE A 229 9.71 -3.26 12.36
C PHE A 229 10.51 -2.36 11.41
N ASN A 230 10.61 -1.06 11.68
CA ASN A 230 11.43 -0.15 10.87
C ASN A 230 12.91 -0.55 10.89
N ALA A 231 13.46 -0.91 12.06
CA ALA A 231 14.83 -1.40 12.18
C ALA A 231 15.06 -2.69 11.37
N LYS A 232 14.09 -3.62 11.42
CA LYS A 232 14.15 -4.84 10.61
C LYS A 232 14.04 -4.54 9.12
N LEU A 233 13.20 -3.58 8.71
CA LEU A 233 13.08 -3.15 7.32
C LEU A 233 14.39 -2.58 6.78
N GLU A 234 15.12 -1.79 7.56
CA GLU A 234 16.46 -1.29 7.18
C GLU A 234 17.48 -2.41 6.98
N GLU A 235 17.46 -3.44 7.83
CA GLU A 235 18.29 -4.63 7.65
C GLU A 235 17.97 -5.33 6.33
N LEU A 236 16.68 -5.59 6.07
CA LEU A 236 16.22 -6.24 4.84
C LEU A 236 16.52 -5.41 3.60
N SER A 237 16.44 -4.08 3.67
CA SER A 237 16.77 -3.19 2.56
C SER A 237 18.20 -3.37 2.10
N ARG A 238 19.15 -3.48 3.04
CA ARG A 238 20.56 -3.75 2.74
C ARG A 238 20.78 -5.15 2.17
N GLN A 239 20.10 -6.15 2.73
CA GLN A 239 20.25 -7.56 2.30
C GLN A 239 19.63 -7.82 0.92
N LEU A 240 18.46 -7.24 0.66
CA LEU A 240 17.64 -7.56 -0.49
C LEU A 240 17.71 -6.51 -1.59
N GLY A 241 18.30 -5.33 -1.35
CA GLY A 241 18.52 -4.28 -2.33
C GLY A 241 17.23 -3.63 -2.83
N PHE A 242 16.37 -3.15 -1.92
CA PHE A 242 15.25 -2.25 -2.20
C PHE A 242 15.47 -0.92 -1.48
N HIS A 243 14.79 0.15 -1.89
CA HIS A 243 14.96 1.48 -1.32
C HIS A 243 13.86 1.80 -0.31
N ILE A 244 14.23 2.42 0.82
CA ILE A 244 13.27 2.85 1.83
C ILE A 244 12.93 4.32 1.61
N VAL A 245 11.63 4.62 1.44
CA VAL A 245 11.10 5.97 1.62
C VAL A 245 10.82 6.13 3.10
N ASP A 246 11.75 6.81 3.78
CA ASP A 246 11.72 7.00 5.24
C ASP A 246 10.75 8.14 5.60
N VAL A 247 9.46 7.80 5.62
CA VAL A 247 8.35 8.71 5.92
C VAL A 247 8.56 9.38 7.27
N ASP A 248 9.01 8.63 8.27
CA ASP A 248 9.29 9.14 9.62
C ASP A 248 10.32 10.26 9.61
N ARG A 249 11.45 10.05 8.96
CA ARG A 249 12.50 11.07 8.84
C ARG A 249 12.08 12.25 7.99
N ILE A 250 11.35 12.02 6.88
CA ILE A 250 10.89 13.09 5.98
C ILE A 250 9.97 14.05 6.76
N LEU A 251 8.97 13.53 7.45
CA LEU A 251 8.00 14.36 8.17
C LEU A 251 8.64 15.08 9.37
N LYS A 252 9.52 14.40 10.12
CA LYS A 252 10.28 15.04 11.22
C LYS A 252 11.15 16.20 10.73
N ARG A 253 11.83 16.05 9.58
CA ARG A 253 12.66 17.11 9.01
C ARG A 253 11.85 18.31 8.51
N ALA A 254 10.63 18.07 8.04
CA ALA A 254 9.73 19.15 7.63
C ALA A 254 9.14 19.91 8.84
N GLY A 255 9.44 19.51 10.08
CA GLY A 255 8.76 20.05 11.27
C GLY A 255 7.28 19.64 11.35
N LEU A 256 6.85 18.75 10.44
CA LEU A 256 5.50 18.20 10.37
C LEU A 256 5.41 16.97 11.27
N GLY A 257 5.94 17.05 12.50
CA GLY A 257 5.69 16.06 13.54
C GLY A 257 4.18 15.92 13.67
N MET A 258 3.64 14.88 13.04
CA MET A 258 2.26 14.89 12.54
C MET A 258 1.34 15.05 13.73
N LYS A 259 0.46 16.06 13.71
CA LYS A 259 -0.68 16.27 14.62
C LYS A 259 -1.82 15.22 14.49
N GLY A 260 -1.55 14.06 13.88
CA GLY A 260 -2.41 12.88 13.85
C GLY A 260 -1.67 11.67 13.26
N ASN A 261 -2.29 10.48 13.28
CA ASN A 261 -1.74 9.33 12.57
C ASN A 261 -1.76 9.62 11.06
N ALA A 262 -0.85 9.04 10.24
CA ALA A 262 -0.94 9.13 8.78
C ALA A 262 -2.30 8.67 8.20
N VAL A 263 -3.08 7.94 9.01
CA VAL A 263 -4.46 7.51 8.76
C VAL A 263 -5.47 8.67 8.75
N ASP A 264 -5.15 9.81 9.37
CA ASP A 264 -6.03 10.98 9.53
C ASP A 264 -5.98 11.97 8.35
N PHE A 265 -5.16 11.67 7.34
CA PHE A 265 -4.91 12.52 6.18
C PHE A 265 -5.44 11.91 4.89
N PRO A 266 -6.76 11.69 4.72
CA PRO A 266 -7.28 11.46 3.38
C PRO A 266 -6.98 12.70 2.53
N PRO A 267 -6.61 12.55 1.24
CA PRO A 267 -6.38 13.67 0.32
C PRO A 267 -7.60 14.61 0.16
N GLU A 268 -8.77 14.16 0.63
CA GLU A 268 -10.05 14.88 0.61
C GLU A 268 -10.22 15.86 1.78
N ARG A 269 -9.44 15.71 2.86
CA ARG A 269 -9.40 16.74 3.90
C ARG A 269 -8.45 17.83 3.42
N GLU A 270 -9.03 18.99 3.07
CA GLU A 270 -8.33 20.23 2.72
C GLU A 270 -7.51 20.83 3.88
N ASP A 271 -6.88 20.01 4.73
CA ASP A 271 -5.93 20.50 5.71
C ASP A 271 -4.58 20.79 5.00
N PRO A 272 -4.08 22.05 5.06
CA PRO A 272 -2.79 22.43 4.48
C PRO A 272 -1.62 21.57 4.96
N THR A 273 -1.67 21.08 6.21
CA THR A 273 -0.62 20.26 6.83
C THR A 273 -0.48 18.91 6.12
N SER A 274 -1.60 18.28 5.77
CA SER A 274 -1.66 17.04 4.97
C SER A 274 -1.00 17.22 3.61
N HIS A 275 -1.30 18.33 2.95
CA HIS A 275 -0.80 18.64 1.62
C HIS A 275 0.71 18.85 1.64
N GLU A 276 1.24 19.52 2.67
CA GLU A 276 2.66 19.70 2.84
C GLU A 276 3.37 18.37 3.12
N ALA A 277 2.82 17.53 4.00
CA ALA A 277 3.34 16.19 4.28
C ALA A 277 3.39 15.32 3.02
N PHE A 278 2.31 15.28 2.24
CA PHE A 278 2.27 14.55 0.98
C PHE A 278 3.24 15.09 -0.06
N ARG A 279 3.40 16.42 -0.17
CA ARG A 279 4.41 17.01 -1.05
C ARG A 279 5.82 16.62 -0.61
N ALA A 280 6.14 16.68 0.67
CA ALA A 280 7.47 16.32 1.18
C ALA A 280 7.82 14.86 0.84
N ILE A 281 6.88 13.93 1.07
CA ILE A 281 7.06 12.52 0.74
C ILE A 281 7.18 12.32 -0.78
N ALA A 282 6.31 12.98 -1.57
CA ALA A 282 6.33 12.91 -3.03
C ALA A 282 7.65 13.42 -3.62
N HIS A 283 8.18 14.53 -3.12
CA HIS A 283 9.45 15.08 -3.56
C HIS A 283 10.61 14.11 -3.33
N GLU A 284 10.67 13.48 -2.14
CA GLU A 284 11.72 12.50 -1.84
C GLU A 284 11.56 11.22 -2.67
N ALA A 285 10.35 10.70 -2.82
CA ALA A 285 10.08 9.54 -3.66
C ALA A 285 10.43 9.83 -5.14
N PHE A 286 10.07 11.02 -5.65
CA PHE A 286 10.43 11.45 -7.00
C PHE A 286 11.94 11.56 -7.19
N ARG A 287 12.66 12.13 -6.22
CA ARG A 287 14.12 12.20 -6.21
C ARG A 287 14.72 10.80 -6.31
N MET A 288 14.28 9.87 -5.47
CA MET A 288 14.74 8.48 -5.50
C MET A 288 14.44 7.79 -6.84
N MET A 289 13.23 7.94 -7.39
CA MET A 289 12.91 7.42 -8.72
C MET A 289 13.84 7.99 -9.80
N GLY A 290 14.19 9.28 -9.69
CA GLY A 290 15.17 9.94 -10.55
C GLY A 290 16.57 9.33 -10.44
N ASP A 291 17.07 9.12 -9.22
CA ASP A 291 18.38 8.52 -8.96
C ASP A 291 18.47 7.07 -9.48
N LEU A 292 17.33 6.36 -9.49
CA LEU A 292 17.20 5.01 -10.03
C LEU A 292 17.04 4.96 -11.55
N GLY A 293 17.10 6.11 -12.23
CA GLY A 293 16.99 6.20 -13.68
C GLY A 293 15.59 5.89 -14.24
N VAL A 294 14.54 5.90 -13.40
CA VAL A 294 13.15 5.60 -13.82
C VAL A 294 12.71 6.50 -14.98
N PHE A 295 13.22 7.73 -15.03
CA PHE A 295 12.89 8.71 -16.06
C PHE A 295 13.96 8.83 -17.16
N ASP A 296 15.09 8.15 -17.03
CA ASP A 296 16.17 8.20 -18.01
C ASP A 296 15.79 7.33 -19.21
N GLY A 297 15.83 7.86 -20.42
CA GLY A 297 15.31 7.22 -21.64
C GLY A 297 16.11 5.99 -22.13
N ARG A 298 16.76 5.25 -21.24
CA ARG A 298 17.47 4.01 -21.58
C ARG A 298 16.49 2.85 -21.56
N SER A 299 16.17 2.33 -22.72
CA SER A 299 15.56 1.01 -22.87
C SER A 299 16.54 -0.01 -22.29
N THR A 300 16.16 -0.64 -21.17
CA THR A 300 16.67 -1.97 -20.80
C THR A 300 15.92 -3.00 -21.63
#